data_AF-A0A3P6PJ88-F1
#
_entry.id   AF-A0A3P6PJ88-F1
#
_cell.length_a   1.000
_cell.length_b   1.000
_cell.length_c   1.000
_cell.angle_alpha   90.00
_cell.angle_beta   90.00
_cell.angle_gamma   90.00
#
_symmetry.space_group_name_H-M   'P 1'
#
loop_
_entity.id
_entity.type
_entity.pdbx_description
1 polymer ?
#
loop_
_entity_poly.entity_id
_entity_poly.type
_entity_poly.pdbx_seq_one_letter_code
_entity_poly.pdbx_strand_id
1 'polypeptide(L)'
;MQIVAYASKFKNAAEAFKSEGGRAIIGVFFQITTNRLQSSLSKMGNLLSVIRNLTAYGSSVAVNSLKPDVLLPDNKDEFFRYLGSLTHQPCIENVQWTVMRHALQVTNEDVSSKRHLPVGYVILQLRVYTVTEMMKKMRMLQIL
;
A
#
# COMPACT_ATOMS: atom_id res chain seq x y z
N MET A 1 -0.65 3.12 0.32
CA MET A 1 0.04 1.84 0.55
C MET A 1 -0.17 0.95 -0.66
N GLN A 2 0.82 0.13 -1.01
CA GLN A 2 0.73 -0.86 -2.09
C GLN A 2 1.08 -2.23 -1.50
N ILE A 3 0.17 -3.20 -1.62
CA ILE A 3 0.38 -4.60 -1.21
C ILE A 3 0.62 -5.38 -2.50
N VAL A 4 1.77 -6.04 -2.62
CA VAL A 4 2.16 -6.78 -3.82
C VAL A 4 1.90 -8.27 -3.60
N ALA A 5 1.14 -8.88 -4.49
CA ALA A 5 0.86 -10.31 -4.52
C ALA A 5 1.27 -10.92 -5.87
N TYR A 6 1.49 -12.22 -5.89
CA TYR A 6 1.74 -12.99 -7.10
C TYR A 6 0.78 -14.18 -7.20
N ALA A 7 0.48 -14.61 -8.43
CA ALA A 7 -0.47 -15.69 -8.65
C ALA A 7 0.10 -17.03 -8.15
N SER A 8 -0.73 -17.80 -7.43
CA SER A 8 -0.35 -19.07 -6.81
C SER A 8 0.01 -20.18 -7.79
N LYS A 9 -0.34 -20.03 -9.07
CA LYS A 9 0.04 -20.95 -10.15
C LYS A 9 1.55 -20.97 -10.43
N PHE A 10 2.29 -19.96 -9.97
CA PHE A 10 3.74 -19.87 -10.13
C PHE A 10 4.45 -20.33 -8.86
N LYS A 11 5.67 -20.88 -9.00
CA LYS A 11 6.43 -21.41 -7.88
C LYS A 11 6.88 -20.32 -6.91
N ASN A 12 7.16 -19.13 -7.43
CA ASN A 12 7.63 -18.00 -6.64
C ASN A 12 7.38 -16.66 -7.35
N ALA A 13 7.55 -15.57 -6.61
CA ALA A 13 7.36 -14.21 -7.12
C ALA A 13 8.29 -13.89 -8.30
N ALA A 14 9.54 -14.37 -8.31
CA ALA A 14 10.50 -14.05 -9.37
C ALA A 14 10.09 -14.64 -10.73
N GLU A 15 9.48 -15.81 -10.73
CA GLU A 15 8.87 -16.43 -11.92
C GLU A 15 7.60 -15.68 -12.32
N ALA A 16 6.67 -15.48 -11.37
CA ALA A 16 5.40 -14.84 -11.63
C ALA A 16 5.55 -13.42 -12.20
N PHE A 17 6.55 -12.67 -11.74
CA PHE A 17 6.81 -11.31 -12.15
C PHE A 17 7.30 -11.14 -13.58
N LYS A 18 7.69 -12.24 -14.24
CA LYS A 18 8.07 -12.29 -15.66
C LYS A 18 6.90 -12.62 -16.58
N SER A 19 5.79 -13.13 -16.04
CA SER A 19 4.67 -13.65 -16.81
C SER A 19 3.46 -12.74 -16.76
N GLU A 20 2.69 -12.69 -17.85
CA GLU A 20 1.46 -11.91 -17.91
C GLU A 20 0.45 -12.39 -16.86
N GLY A 21 -0.12 -11.44 -16.10
CA GLY A 21 -1.06 -11.75 -15.03
C GLY A 21 -0.45 -12.49 -13.83
N GLY A 22 0.88 -12.57 -13.73
CA GLY A 22 1.56 -13.17 -12.59
C GLY A 22 1.70 -12.24 -11.39
N ARG A 23 1.43 -10.93 -11.54
CA ARG A 23 1.50 -9.93 -10.48
C ARG A 23 0.17 -9.20 -10.29
N ALA A 24 -0.21 -9.04 -9.02
CA ALA A 24 -1.32 -8.19 -8.62
C ALA A 24 -0.85 -7.17 -7.56
N ILE A 25 -1.37 -5.95 -7.61
CA ILE A 25 -1.13 -4.93 -6.59
C ILE A 25 -2.45 -4.44 -6.04
N ILE A 26 -2.56 -4.41 -4.72
CA ILE A 26 -3.67 -3.78 -4.01
C ILE A 26 -3.21 -2.41 -3.51
N GLY A 27 -3.83 -1.35 -4.02
CA GLY A 27 -3.64 0.02 -3.59
C GLY A 27 -4.64 0.39 -2.51
N VAL A 28 -4.13 0.84 -1.35
CA VAL A 28 -4.96 1.32 -0.23
C VAL A 28 -4.56 2.75 0.11
N PHE A 29 -5.52 3.66 0.11
CA PHE A 29 -5.29 5.05 0.49
C PHE A 29 -5.32 5.23 2.00
N PHE A 30 -4.68 6.31 2.48
CA PHE A 30 -4.80 6.76 3.85
C PHE A 30 -5.50 8.12 3.89
N GLN A 31 -6.42 8.29 4.82
CA GLN A 31 -7.11 9.54 5.09
C GLN A 31 -6.76 10.01 6.50
N ILE A 32 -6.44 11.31 6.62
CA ILE A 32 -6.12 11.89 7.92
C ILE A 32 -7.43 12.07 8.71
N THR A 33 -7.44 11.59 9.95
CA THR A 33 -8.51 11.79 10.92
C THR A 33 -7.97 12.43 12.20
N THR A 34 -8.80 13.24 12.86
CA THR A 34 -8.54 13.74 14.21
C THR A 34 -8.93 12.74 15.30
N ASN A 35 -9.75 11.72 14.96
CA ASN A 35 -10.22 10.72 15.91
C ASN A 35 -9.22 9.55 16.01
N ARG A 36 -8.45 9.52 17.11
CA ARG A 36 -7.47 8.44 17.37
C ARG A 36 -8.08 7.04 17.44
N LEU A 37 -9.34 6.90 17.87
CA LEU A 37 -10.01 5.60 17.98
C LEU A 37 -10.29 4.99 16.60
N GLN A 38 -10.35 5.81 15.55
CA GLN A 38 -10.54 5.35 14.18
C GLN A 38 -9.23 5.00 13.48
N SER A 39 -8.05 5.33 14.06
CA SER A 39 -6.77 5.02 13.42
C SER A 39 -6.66 3.53 13.15
N SER A 40 -6.49 3.17 11.88
CA SER A 40 -6.22 1.81 11.45
C SER A 40 -4.77 1.42 11.78
N LEU A 41 -3.91 2.42 11.97
CA LEU A 41 -2.51 2.23 12.25
C LEU A 41 -2.25 1.74 13.68
N SER A 42 -3.08 2.13 14.65
CA SER A 42 -3.05 1.59 16.01
C SER A 42 -3.44 0.11 16.06
N LYS A 43 -4.32 -0.33 15.15
CA LYS A 43 -4.71 -1.75 14.98
C LYS A 43 -3.62 -2.60 14.33
N MET A 44 -2.63 -1.96 13.71
CA MET A 44 -1.52 -2.60 13.00
C MET A 44 -0.40 -3.10 13.96
N GLY A 45 -0.68 -3.12 15.26
CA GLY A 45 0.19 -3.67 16.30
C GLY A 45 1.49 -2.87 16.46
N ASN A 46 2.59 -3.60 16.61
CA ASN A 46 3.91 -3.00 16.81
C ASN A 46 4.59 -2.57 15.50
N LEU A 47 3.92 -2.66 14.34
CA LEU A 47 4.54 -2.34 13.05
C LEU A 47 5.06 -0.89 13.03
N LEU A 48 4.31 0.05 13.61
CA LEU A 48 4.76 1.44 13.72
C LEU A 48 6.01 1.61 14.58
N SER A 49 6.07 0.94 15.73
CA SER A 49 7.25 0.99 16.59
C SER A 49 8.46 0.33 15.93
N VAL A 50 8.25 -0.77 15.21
CA VAL A 50 9.30 -1.46 14.45
C VAL A 50 9.86 -0.55 13.35
N ILE A 51 8.99 0.11 12.59
CA ILE A 51 9.41 1.02 11.53
C ILE A 51 10.22 2.21 12.10
N ARG A 52 9.87 2.73 13.27
CA ARG A 52 10.64 3.80 13.93
C ARG A 52 12.07 3.38 14.30
N ASN A 53 12.30 2.09 14.51
CA ASN A 53 13.63 1.56 14.84
C ASN A 53 14.50 1.36 13.58
N LEU A 54 13.94 1.46 12.38
CA LEU A 54 14.68 1.40 11.12
C LEU A 54 15.27 2.78 10.79
N THR A 55 16.42 3.07 11.39
CA THR A 55 17.12 4.35 11.22
C THR A 55 18.24 4.29 10.17
N ALA A 56 18.79 3.10 9.91
CA ALA A 56 19.89 2.89 8.97
C ALA A 56 19.40 2.30 7.64
N TYR A 57 19.98 2.77 6.54
CA TYR A 57 19.78 2.19 5.22
C TYR A 57 20.17 0.71 5.19
N GLY A 58 19.34 -0.13 4.58
CA GLY A 58 19.57 -1.58 4.50
C GLY A 58 19.33 -2.36 5.79
N SER A 59 18.92 -1.70 6.88
CA SER A 59 18.52 -2.40 8.11
C SER A 59 17.19 -3.12 7.94
N SER A 60 17.05 -4.26 8.62
CA SER A 60 15.83 -5.07 8.66
C SER A 60 15.46 -5.38 10.10
N VAL A 61 14.17 -5.29 10.43
CA VAL A 61 13.62 -5.70 11.73
C VAL A 61 12.51 -6.71 11.51
N ALA A 62 12.48 -7.74 12.35
CA ALA A 62 11.40 -8.71 12.38
C ALA A 62 10.11 -8.11 12.96
N VAL A 63 8.98 -8.34 12.29
CA VAL A 63 7.65 -7.97 12.76
C VAL A 63 6.98 -9.23 13.29
N ASN A 64 6.80 -9.31 14.61
CA ASN A 64 6.35 -10.55 15.27
C ASN A 64 4.86 -10.85 15.09
N SER A 65 4.03 -9.84 14.78
CA SER A 65 2.59 -10.06 14.55
C SER A 65 1.98 -8.95 13.70
N LEU A 66 1.60 -9.27 12.46
CA LEU A 66 0.81 -8.40 11.60
C LEU A 66 -0.35 -9.21 11.03
N LYS A 67 -1.59 -8.84 11.38
CA LYS A 67 -2.79 -9.43 10.76
C LYS A 67 -2.99 -8.78 9.38
N PRO A 68 -3.05 -9.53 8.27
CA PRO A 68 -3.20 -8.94 6.94
C PRO A 68 -4.46 -8.08 6.78
N ASP A 69 -5.55 -8.43 7.48
CA ASP A 69 -6.83 -7.73 7.38
C ASP A 69 -6.75 -6.25 7.79
N VAL A 70 -5.85 -5.89 8.70
CA VAL A 70 -5.70 -4.50 9.16
C VAL A 70 -5.07 -3.59 8.11
N LEU A 71 -4.54 -4.18 7.03
CA LEU A 71 -3.97 -3.48 5.89
C LEU A 71 -5.04 -3.10 4.86
N LEU A 72 -6.28 -3.58 5.03
CA LEU A 72 -7.40 -3.34 4.13
C LEU A 72 -8.52 -2.58 4.85
N PRO A 73 -9.30 -1.76 4.14
CA PRO A 73 -10.51 -1.16 4.69
C PRO A 73 -11.53 -2.22 5.12
N ASP A 74 -12.45 -1.83 6.00
CA ASP A 74 -13.51 -2.72 6.48
C ASP A 74 -14.40 -3.21 5.32
N ASN A 75 -14.85 -2.29 4.46
CA ASN A 75 -15.54 -2.61 3.21
C ASN A 75 -14.51 -2.95 2.11
N LYS A 76 -14.48 -4.23 1.73
CA LYS A 76 -13.57 -4.78 0.73
C LYS A 76 -14.20 -4.97 -0.65
N ASP A 77 -15.51 -4.83 -0.75
CA ASP A 77 -16.27 -5.13 -1.96
C ASP A 77 -16.28 -3.95 -2.94
N GLU A 78 -15.96 -2.75 -2.45
CA GLU A 78 -15.87 -1.54 -3.26
C GLU A 78 -14.42 -1.23 -3.66
N PHE A 79 -14.08 -1.55 -4.91
CA PHE A 79 -12.77 -1.32 -5.48
C PHE A 79 -12.84 -1.04 -6.98
N PHE A 80 -11.75 -0.52 -7.51
CA PHE A 80 -11.55 -0.36 -8.94
C PHE A 80 -10.44 -1.28 -9.42
N ARG A 81 -10.63 -1.92 -10.58
CA ARG A 81 -9.67 -2.87 -11.12
C ARG A 81 -9.27 -2.49 -12.54
N TYR A 82 -7.97 -2.48 -12.80
CA TYR A 82 -7.42 -2.15 -14.13
C TYR A 82 -6.09 -2.85 -14.36
N LEU A 83 -5.69 -2.96 -15.62
CA LEU A 83 -4.35 -3.37 -16.01
C LEU A 83 -3.48 -2.12 -16.12
N GLY A 84 -2.29 -2.15 -15.50
CA GLY A 84 -1.39 -1.01 -15.50
C GLY A 84 0.07 -1.40 -15.30
N SER A 85 0.88 -0.40 -14.98
CA SER A 85 2.33 -0.55 -14.81
C SER A 85 2.78 -0.52 -13.35
N LEU A 86 4.05 -0.84 -13.13
CA LEU A 86 4.74 -0.52 -11.88
C LEU A 86 4.88 0.99 -11.73
N THR A 87 4.63 1.50 -10.53
CA THR A 87 4.82 2.93 -10.22
C THR A 87 6.28 3.30 -9.93
N HIS A 88 7.21 2.37 -10.17
CA HIS A 88 8.65 2.55 -10.01
C HIS A 88 9.34 1.87 -11.19
N GLN A 89 10.49 2.41 -11.60
CA GLN A 89 11.32 1.80 -12.64
C GLN A 89 11.56 0.31 -12.30
N PRO A 90 11.45 -0.61 -13.28
CA PRO A 90 11.38 -0.40 -14.75
C PRO A 90 9.97 -0.13 -15.34
N CYS A 91 8.97 0.28 -14.56
CA CYS A 91 7.65 0.71 -15.05
C CYS A 91 6.91 -0.33 -15.94
N ILE A 92 7.12 -1.62 -15.71
CA ILE A 92 6.59 -2.71 -16.54
C ILE A 92 5.05 -2.72 -16.51
N GLU A 93 4.43 -2.70 -17.70
CA GLU A 93 2.98 -2.77 -17.95
C GLU A 93 2.44 -4.20 -17.88
N ASN A 94 2.56 -4.81 -16.71
CA ASN A 94 2.06 -6.17 -16.48
C ASN A 94 1.63 -6.34 -15.02
N VAL A 95 0.74 -5.46 -14.58
CA VAL A 95 0.25 -5.46 -13.21
C VAL A 95 -1.26 -5.37 -13.21
N GLN A 96 -1.91 -6.35 -12.58
CA GLN A 96 -3.31 -6.24 -12.22
C GLN A 96 -3.45 -5.35 -10.98
N TRP A 97 -3.92 -4.12 -11.17
CA TRP A 97 -4.21 -3.20 -10.08
C TRP A 97 -5.60 -3.41 -9.52
N THR A 98 -5.70 -3.41 -8.19
CA THR A 98 -6.95 -3.32 -7.43
C THR A 98 -6.82 -2.14 -6.47
N VAL A 99 -7.59 -1.08 -6.67
CA VAL A 99 -7.54 0.13 -5.84
C VAL A 99 -8.79 0.17 -4.99
N MET A 100 -8.62 0.09 -3.66
CA MET A 100 -9.74 0.14 -2.73
C MET A 100 -10.41 1.51 -2.80
N ARG A 101 -11.75 1.54 -2.85
CA ARG A 101 -12.50 2.80 -2.83
C ARG A 101 -12.37 3.49 -1.47
N HIS A 102 -12.40 2.70 -0.40
CA HIS A 102 -12.28 3.19 0.96
C HIS A 102 -10.82 3.34 1.39
N ALA A 103 -10.57 4.37 2.20
CA ALA A 103 -9.26 4.64 2.78
C ALA A 103 -9.16 4.11 4.21
N LEU A 104 -7.95 3.77 4.63
CA LEU A 104 -7.62 3.56 6.03
C LEU A 104 -7.44 4.90 6.73
N GLN A 105 -7.92 5.01 7.96
CA GLN A 105 -7.82 6.24 8.73
C GLN A 105 -6.47 6.28 9.47
N VAL A 106 -5.80 7.43 9.46
CA VAL A 106 -4.53 7.66 10.15
C VAL A 106 -4.54 9.02 10.84
N THR A 107 -3.84 9.16 11.96
CA THR A 107 -3.76 10.46 12.64
C THR A 107 -2.60 11.32 12.12
N ASN A 108 -2.59 12.60 12.49
CA ASN A 108 -1.46 13.47 12.14
C ASN A 108 -0.14 12.99 12.76
N GLU A 109 -0.19 12.42 13.97
CA GLU A 109 0.99 11.84 14.65
C GLU A 109 1.50 10.59 13.94
N ASP A 110 0.60 9.77 13.40
CA ASP A 110 0.95 8.61 12.60
C ASP A 110 1.74 9.00 11.34
N VAL A 111 1.34 10.08 10.68
CA VAL A 111 1.99 10.58 9.46
C VAL A 111 3.29 11.33 9.77
N SER A 112 3.34 12.12 10.85
CA SER A 112 4.53 12.89 11.23
C SER A 112 5.73 11.99 11.58
N SER A 113 5.46 10.86 12.25
CA SER A 113 6.51 9.89 12.59
C SER A 113 7.19 9.25 11.37
N LYS A 114 6.56 9.30 10.18
CA LYS A 114 7.06 8.64 8.96
C LYS A 114 7.82 9.56 8.01
N ARG A 115 7.75 10.88 8.21
CA ARG A 115 8.45 11.87 7.35
C ARG A 115 9.98 11.83 7.47
N HIS A 116 10.52 11.14 8.48
CA HIS A 116 11.95 11.10 8.81
C HIS A 116 12.65 9.80 8.38
N LEU A 117 11.97 8.88 7.68
CA LEU A 117 12.60 7.64 7.21
C LEU A 117 13.54 7.95 6.03
N PRO A 118 14.84 7.57 6.11
CA PRO A 118 15.76 7.79 5.01
C PRO A 118 15.27 7.08 3.74
N VAL A 119 15.10 7.86 2.68
CA VAL A 119 14.60 7.41 1.38
C VAL A 119 15.69 6.58 0.70
N GLY A 120 15.69 5.29 1.01
CA GLY A 120 16.49 4.29 0.34
C GLY A 120 15.88 2.92 0.62
N TYR A 121 15.11 2.41 -0.33
CA TYR A 121 14.54 1.04 -0.35
C TYR A 121 13.52 0.62 0.70
N VAL A 122 13.11 1.48 1.65
CA VAL A 122 11.83 1.25 2.35
C VAL A 122 10.71 1.73 1.42
N ILE A 123 10.08 0.82 0.67
CA ILE A 123 8.88 1.14 -0.13
C ILE A 123 7.67 1.30 0.82
N LEU A 124 7.74 2.29 1.71
CA LEU A 124 6.59 2.93 2.32
C LEU A 124 6.53 4.35 1.74
N GLN A 125 6.37 4.46 0.42
CA GLN A 125 5.92 5.71 -0.20
C GLN A 125 4.48 5.97 0.25
N LEU A 126 4.33 6.62 1.40
CA LEU A 126 3.08 7.26 1.80
C LEU A 126 2.94 8.55 1.01
N ARG A 127 2.48 8.43 -0.24
CA ARG A 127 1.92 9.58 -0.93
C ARG A 127 0.48 9.74 -0.47
N VAL A 128 0.22 10.78 0.31
CA VAL A 128 -1.13 11.17 0.71
C VAL A 128 -1.70 11.98 -0.45
N TYR A 129 -2.73 11.44 -1.09
CA TYR A 129 -3.53 12.16 -2.06
C TYR A 129 -4.99 12.00 -1.67
N THR A 130 -5.82 12.98 -1.98
CA THR A 130 -7.27 12.79 -1.88
C THR A 130 -7.70 11.75 -2.92
N VAL A 131 -8.58 10.82 -2.53
CA VAL A 131 -9.04 9.73 -3.41
C VAL A 131 -9.57 10.29 -4.73
N THR A 132 -10.31 11.40 -4.66
CA THR A 132 -10.89 12.10 -5.81
C THR A 132 -9.86 12.66 -6.79
N GLU A 133 -8.76 13.26 -6.31
CA GLU A 133 -7.72 13.80 -7.19
C GLU A 133 -6.89 12.71 -7.86
N MET A 134 -6.60 11.61 -7.15
CA MET A 134 -5.90 10.46 -7.73
C MET A 134 -6.73 9.78 -8.80
N MET A 135 -8.02 9.55 -8.56
CA MET A 135 -8.92 8.93 -9.53
C MET A 135 -9.03 9.75 -10.82
N LYS A 136 -9.03 11.08 -10.71
CA LYS A 136 -8.95 12.00 -11.86
C LYS A 136 -7.61 11.90 -12.59
N LYS A 137 -6.50 11.89 -11.85
CA LYS A 137 -5.15 11.84 -12.41
C LYS A 137 -4.80 10.49 -13.06
N MET A 138 -5.39 9.41 -12.55
CA MET A 138 -5.27 8.06 -13.10
C MET A 138 -6.24 7.77 -14.27
N ARG A 139 -7.02 8.76 -14.72
CA ARG A 139 -8.03 8.60 -15.79
C ARG A 139 -8.97 7.41 -15.58
N MET A 140 -9.31 7.10 -14.33
CA MET A 140 -10.22 6.00 -13.98
C MET A 140 -11.71 6.39 -14.14
N LEU A 141 -11.99 7.58 -14.69
CA LEU A 141 -13.32 8.20 -14.76
C LEU A 141 -14.09 7.90 -16.06
N GLN A 142 -13.70 6.88 -16.85
CA GLN A 142 -14.33 6.58 -18.13
C GLN A 142 -14.89 5.16 -18.26
N ILE A 143 -15.32 4.54 -17.16
CA ILE A 143 -16.17 3.35 -17.23
C ILE A 143 -17.30 3.47 -16.20
N LEU A 144 -18.30 4.27 -16.55
CA LEU A 144 -19.70 4.09 -16.17
C LEU A 144 -20.52 4.20 -17.46
#